data_AF-A0A7N2LTI7-F1
#
_entry.id   AF-A0A7N2LTI7-F1
#
_cell.length_a   1.000
_cell.length_b   1.000
_cell.length_c   1.000
_cell.angle_alpha   90.00
_cell.angle_beta   90.00
_cell.angle_gamma   90.00
#
_symmetry.space_group_name_H-M   'P 1'
#
loop_
_entity.id
_entity.type
_entity.pdbx_description
1 polymer ?
#
loop_
_entity_poly.entity_id
_entity_poly.type
_entity_poly.pdbx_seq_one_letter_code
_entity_poly.pdbx_strand_id
1 'polypeptide(L)'
;MENGFSSPRSESFPAGLRFSLLMMIQHGSKFLKRCSRSVLMMISYREYLKLKARFESLQQTQRNLLGEDLGPLNTNDLERLERQLDSALKQARSTKCRLIL
;
A
#
# COMPACT_ATOMS: atom_id res chain seq x y z
N MET A 1 -63.46 -44.01 3.28
CA MET A 1 -62.38 -44.58 4.12
C MET A 1 -61.12 -44.58 3.27
N GLU A 2 -60.06 -44.00 3.83
CA GLU A 2 -58.63 -44.10 3.46
C GLU A 2 -58.23 -43.58 2.07
N ASN A 3 -57.69 -42.36 1.95
CA ASN A 3 -56.32 -41.90 2.29
C ASN A 3 -55.29 -42.28 1.22
N GLY A 4 -54.64 -41.26 0.65
CA GLY A 4 -53.50 -41.43 -0.23
C GLY A 4 -52.96 -40.13 -0.82
N PHE A 5 -52.71 -39.11 0.01
CA PHE A 5 -51.90 -37.96 -0.40
C PHE A 5 -50.53 -38.48 -0.85
N SER A 6 -50.29 -38.47 -2.16
CA SER A 6 -49.00 -38.86 -2.73
C SER A 6 -48.03 -37.71 -2.52
N SER A 7 -47.15 -37.83 -1.54
CA SER A 7 -46.02 -36.90 -1.35
C SER A 7 -45.28 -36.69 -2.67
N PRO A 8 -44.91 -35.45 -3.03
CA PRO A 8 -43.97 -35.23 -4.12
C PRO A 8 -42.64 -35.87 -3.72
N ARG A 9 -42.26 -36.90 -4.48
CA ARG A 9 -40.95 -37.55 -4.40
C ARG A 9 -39.87 -36.47 -4.44
N SER A 10 -38.97 -36.52 -3.45
CA SER A 10 -37.73 -35.77 -3.45
C SER A 10 -36.97 -36.03 -4.75
N GLU A 11 -36.97 -35.04 -5.64
CA GLU A 11 -36.07 -35.03 -6.79
C GLU A 11 -34.63 -35.03 -6.26
N SER A 12 -34.09 -36.24 -6.22
CA SER A 12 -32.71 -36.49 -5.86
C SER A 12 -31.90 -36.07 -7.08
N PHE A 13 -31.35 -34.85 -7.03
CA PHE A 13 -30.38 -34.38 -8.03
C PHE A 13 -29.38 -35.51 -8.29
N PRO A 14 -29.12 -35.87 -9.57
CA PRO A 14 -28.22 -36.96 -9.88
C PRO A 14 -26.86 -36.66 -9.25
N ALA A 15 -26.34 -37.59 -8.46
CA ALA A 15 -25.16 -37.37 -7.61
C ALA A 15 -23.94 -36.82 -8.39
N GLY A 16 -23.85 -37.13 -9.69
CA GLY A 16 -22.83 -36.60 -10.61
C GLY A 16 -22.88 -35.08 -10.80
N LEU A 17 -24.07 -34.47 -10.91
CA LEU A 17 -24.19 -33.01 -11.03
C LEU A 17 -23.82 -32.31 -9.72
N ARG A 18 -24.16 -32.91 -8.56
CA ARG A 18 -23.80 -32.39 -7.24
C ARG A 18 -22.28 -32.42 -7.01
N PHE A 19 -21.61 -33.49 -7.42
CA PHE A 19 -20.14 -33.59 -7.37
C PHE A 19 -19.46 -32.61 -8.33
N SER A 20 -19.96 -32.50 -9.56
CA SER A 20 -19.44 -31.55 -10.55
C SER A 20 -19.56 -30.10 -10.06
N LEU A 21 -20.73 -29.73 -9.53
CA LEU A 21 -20.97 -28.41 -8.95
C LEU A 21 -20.08 -28.15 -7.73
N LEU A 22 -19.91 -29.12 -6.84
CA LEU A 22 -19.02 -29.00 -5.68
C LEU A 22 -17.56 -28.82 -6.10
N MET A 23 -17.09 -29.55 -7.11
CA MET A 23 -15.74 -29.42 -7.65
C MET A 23 -15.53 -28.06 -8.31
N MET A 24 -16.50 -27.56 -9.08
CA MET A 24 -16.45 -26.21 -9.65
C MET A 24 -16.43 -25.12 -8.56
N ILE A 25 -17.25 -25.26 -7.51
CA ILE A 25 -17.26 -24.32 -6.38
C ILE A 25 -15.95 -24.38 -5.60
N GLN A 26 -15.40 -25.58 -5.35
CA GLN A 26 -14.13 -25.74 -4.63
C GLN A 26 -12.93 -25.25 -5.46
N HIS A 27 -12.89 -25.52 -6.76
CA HIS A 27 -11.85 -24.98 -7.65
C HIS A 27 -11.97 -23.47 -7.82
N GLY A 28 -13.18 -22.95 -8.00
CA GLY A 28 -13.46 -21.52 -8.05
C GLY A 28 -13.02 -20.81 -6.77
N SER A 29 -13.28 -21.42 -5.60
CA SER A 29 -12.85 -20.89 -4.29
C SER A 29 -11.32 -20.87 -4.13
N LYS A 30 -10.62 -21.93 -4.57
CA LYS A 30 -9.14 -21.97 -4.58
C LYS A 30 -8.55 -20.93 -5.54
N PHE A 31 -9.19 -20.74 -6.70
CA PHE A 31 -8.80 -19.73 -7.70
C PHE A 31 -9.01 -18.31 -7.19
N LEU A 32 -10.17 -18.00 -6.59
CA LEU A 32 -10.48 -16.69 -6.01
C LEU A 32 -9.52 -16.32 -4.88
N LYS A 33 -9.21 -17.27 -3.98
CA LYS A 33 -8.22 -17.06 -2.91
C LYS A 33 -6.81 -16.78 -3.46
N ARG A 34 -6.44 -17.42 -4.57
CA ARG A 34 -5.12 -17.23 -5.21
C ARG A 34 -5.04 -15.88 -5.94
N CYS A 35 -6.09 -15.49 -6.65
CA CYS A 35 -6.22 -14.19 -7.30
C CYS A 35 -6.28 -13.04 -6.28
N SER A 36 -6.99 -13.23 -5.16
CA SER A 36 -7.02 -12.27 -4.04
C SER A 36 -5.62 -12.08 -3.42
N ARG A 37 -4.83 -13.15 -3.33
CA ARG A 37 -3.45 -13.11 -2.83
C ARG A 37 -2.47 -12.40 -3.78
N SER A 38 -2.60 -12.61 -5.11
CA SER A 38 -1.78 -11.89 -6.10
C SER A 38 -2.15 -10.41 -6.20
N VAL A 39 -3.43 -10.06 -6.11
CA VAL A 39 -3.89 -8.66 -6.12
C VAL A 39 -3.41 -7.93 -4.86
N LEU A 40 -3.50 -8.53 -3.68
CA LEU A 40 -3.01 -7.93 -2.44
C LEU A 40 -1.48 -7.69 -2.49
N MET A 41 -0.72 -8.63 -3.06
CA MET A 41 0.72 -8.46 -3.26
C MET A 41 1.02 -7.28 -4.20
N MET A 42 0.29 -7.13 -5.30
CA MET A 42 0.47 -5.99 -6.21
C MET A 42 0.13 -4.65 -5.55
N ILE A 43 -0.95 -4.58 -4.76
CA ILE A 43 -1.32 -3.36 -4.03
C ILE A 43 -0.22 -3.02 -3.02
N SER A 44 0.20 -3.97 -2.20
CA SER A 44 1.26 -3.77 -1.21
C SER A 44 2.57 -3.30 -1.86
N TYR A 45 2.96 -3.94 -2.96
CA TYR A 45 4.15 -3.55 -3.73
C TYR A 45 4.03 -2.12 -4.28
N ARG A 46 2.86 -1.73 -4.80
CA ARG A 46 2.62 -0.38 -5.30
C ARG A 46 2.71 0.66 -4.18
N GLU A 47 2.12 0.39 -3.02
CA GLU A 47 2.21 1.30 -1.88
C GLU A 47 3.66 1.37 -1.33
N TYR A 48 4.39 0.27 -1.34
CA TYR A 48 5.83 0.25 -1.06
C TYR A 48 6.60 1.15 -2.04
N LEU A 49 6.37 1.05 -3.35
CA LEU A 49 7.05 1.89 -4.33
C LEU A 49 6.76 3.38 -4.13
N LYS A 50 5.52 3.75 -3.80
CA LYS A 50 5.18 5.14 -3.44
C LYS A 50 5.95 5.60 -2.21
N LEU A 51 6.03 4.76 -1.18
CA LEU A 51 6.78 5.07 0.03
C LEU A 51 8.29 5.20 -0.25
N LYS A 52 8.85 4.29 -1.05
CA LYS A 52 10.26 4.31 -1.46
C LYS A 52 10.61 5.59 -2.21
N ALA A 53 9.77 6.02 -3.16
CA ALA A 53 9.99 7.26 -3.88
C ALA A 53 9.99 8.50 -2.96
N ARG A 54 9.07 8.54 -1.97
CA ARG A 54 9.06 9.60 -0.95
C ARG A 54 10.32 9.58 -0.09
N PHE A 55 10.76 8.38 0.30
CA PHE A 55 11.99 8.22 1.07
C PHE A 55 13.23 8.68 0.29
N GLU A 56 13.37 8.29 -0.98
CA GLU A 56 14.49 8.70 -1.84
C GLU A 56 14.52 10.22 -2.04
N SER A 57 13.37 10.87 -2.25
CA SER A 57 13.26 12.33 -2.33
C SER A 57 13.65 13.03 -1.03
N LEU A 58 13.22 12.48 0.11
CA LEU A 58 13.57 13.00 1.43
C LEU A 58 15.07 12.85 1.71
N GLN A 59 15.65 11.68 1.40
CA GLN A 59 17.07 11.41 1.56
C GLN A 59 17.91 12.33 0.67
N GLN A 60 17.49 12.59 -0.56
CA GLN A 60 18.14 13.59 -1.42
C GLN A 60 18.10 14.98 -0.79
N THR A 61 16.96 15.38 -0.26
CA THR A 61 16.82 16.68 0.40
C THR A 61 17.72 16.80 1.62
N GLN A 62 17.85 15.73 2.43
CA GLN A 62 18.76 15.68 3.56
C GLN A 62 20.22 15.86 3.13
N ARG A 63 20.65 15.15 2.09
CA ARG A 63 22.00 15.31 1.51
C ARG A 63 22.26 16.75 1.08
N ASN A 64 21.31 17.35 0.37
CA ASN A 64 21.41 18.76 -0.05
C ASN A 64 21.55 19.69 1.16
N LEU A 65 20.76 19.49 2.23
CA LEU A 65 20.85 20.27 3.46
C LEU A 65 22.19 20.12 4.19
N LEU A 66 22.89 18.99 3.99
CA LEU A 66 24.24 18.74 4.50
C LEU A 66 25.35 19.25 3.56
N GLY A 67 24.98 19.83 2.41
CA GLY A 67 25.91 20.31 1.40
C GLY A 67 26.42 19.22 0.44
N GLU A 68 25.79 18.06 0.43
CA GLU A 68 26.11 16.93 -0.46
C GLU A 68 25.22 16.95 -1.72
N ASP A 69 25.69 16.30 -2.80
CA ASP A 69 24.95 16.11 -4.05
C ASP A 69 24.27 17.37 -4.62
N LEU A 70 24.94 18.52 -4.50
CA LEU A 70 24.42 19.82 -4.95
C LEU A 70 24.45 20.03 -6.48
N GLY A 71 25.21 19.20 -7.20
CA GLY A 71 25.41 19.34 -8.65
C GLY A 71 24.13 19.40 -9.51
N PRO A 72 23.05 18.68 -9.19
CA PRO A 72 21.78 18.75 -9.91
C PRO A 72 20.93 20.01 -9.62
N LEU A 73 21.26 20.81 -8.62
CA LEU A 73 20.49 22.00 -8.27
C LEU A 73 20.94 23.20 -9.12
N ASN A 74 19.98 24.02 -9.54
CA ASN A 74 20.27 25.29 -10.20
C ASN A 74 20.55 26.40 -9.17
N THR A 75 20.94 27.58 -9.65
CA THR A 75 21.27 28.73 -8.80
C THR A 75 20.10 29.18 -7.92
N ASN A 76 18.87 29.21 -8.44
CA ASN A 76 17.68 29.59 -7.66
C ASN A 76 17.40 28.60 -6.52
N ASP A 77 17.56 27.31 -6.79
CA ASP A 77 17.39 26.26 -5.80
C ASP A 77 18.49 26.30 -4.72
N LEU A 78 19.74 26.60 -5.11
CA LEU A 78 20.84 26.86 -4.17
C LEU A 78 20.55 28.06 -3.26
N GLU A 79 20.13 29.21 -3.83
CA GLU A 79 19.78 30.40 -3.04
C GLU A 79 18.59 30.15 -2.09
N ARG A 80 17.63 29.31 -2.51
CA ARG A 80 16.53 28.91 -1.62
C ARG A 80 17.06 28.05 -0.47
N LEU A 81 17.93 27.09 -0.77
CA LEU A 81 18.53 26.20 0.22
C LEU A 81 19.36 26.98 1.25
N GLU A 82 20.18 27.91 0.78
CA GLU A 82 20.98 28.79 1.64
C GLU A 82 20.09 29.61 2.59
N ARG A 83 19.05 30.28 2.06
CA ARG A 83 18.10 31.03 2.88
C ARG A 83 17.39 30.17 3.93
N GLN A 84 17.05 28.92 3.58
CA GLN A 84 16.44 27.98 4.53
C GLN A 84 17.39 27.62 5.66
N LEU A 85 18.65 27.33 5.34
CA LEU A 85 19.69 27.00 6.33
C LEU A 85 19.98 28.20 7.25
N ASP A 86 20.12 29.40 6.69
CA ASP A 86 20.36 30.61 7.45
C ASP A 86 19.24 30.92 8.45
N SER A 87 18.00 30.77 8.01
CA SER A 87 16.83 30.98 8.86
C SER A 87 16.77 29.95 10.00
N ALA A 88 16.97 28.68 9.69
CA ALA A 88 17.00 27.59 10.67
C ALA A 88 18.14 27.78 11.69
N LEU A 89 19.32 28.19 11.26
CA LEU A 89 20.46 28.47 12.14
C LEU A 89 20.20 29.64 13.07
N LYS A 90 19.61 30.73 12.57
CA LYS A 90 19.21 31.88 13.39
C LYS A 90 18.20 31.45 14.46
N GLN A 91 17.20 30.65 14.09
CA GLN A 91 16.21 30.13 15.04
C GLN A 91 16.87 29.21 16.08
N ALA A 92 17.72 28.26 15.66
CA ALA A 92 18.42 27.36 16.57
C ALA A 92 19.29 28.11 17.58
N ARG A 93 20.04 29.12 17.11
CA ARG A 93 20.85 30.01 17.97
C ARG A 93 19.97 30.80 18.94
N SER A 94 18.86 31.38 18.46
CA SER A 94 17.91 32.12 19.31
C SER A 94 17.33 31.23 20.41
N THR A 95 16.90 30.01 20.07
CA THR A 95 16.40 29.03 21.04
C THR A 95 17.49 28.67 22.04
N LYS A 96 18.71 28.38 21.59
CA LYS A 96 19.84 28.10 22.49
C LYS A 96 20.11 29.26 23.44
N CYS A 97 20.16 30.50 22.95
CA CYS A 97 20.34 31.67 23.80
C CYS A 97 19.21 31.80 24.83
N ARG A 98 17.94 31.60 24.44
CA ARG A 98 16.79 31.67 25.35
C ARG A 98 16.79 30.59 26.42
N LEU A 99 17.45 29.46 26.19
CA LEU A 99 17.56 28.37 27.17
C LEU A 99 18.75 28.54 28.11
N ILE A 100 19.77 29.32 27.72
CA ILE A 100 20.98 29.57 28.51
C ILE A 100 20.85 30.84 29.36
N LEU A 101 20.03 31.80 28.91
CA LEU A 101 19.65 33.01 29.64
C LEU A 101 18.46 32.73 30.57
#